data_AF-A0A4U0VDD4-F1
#
_entry.id   AF-A0A4U0VDD4-F1
#
_cell.length_a   1.000
_cell.length_b   1.000
_cell.length_c   1.000
_cell.angle_alpha   90.00
_cell.angle_beta   90.00
_cell.angle_gamma   90.00
#
_symmetry.space_group_name_H-M   'P 1'
#
loop_
_entity.id
_entity.type
_entity.pdbx_description
1 polymer ?
#
loop_
_entity_poly.entity_id
_entity_poly.type
_entity_poly.pdbx_seq_one_letter_code
_entity_poly.pdbx_strand_id
1 'polypeptide(L)'
;MSSKITILGYIASYYAIASGLPLTVLIYFLIGWFNGALDKFYMQSWNVFLGLLVVFSGMGNICLAVLRYRLGEKALMDSLLENFKWMPMYAIFFGGLSFHLNLSILAHLLSINMEWGATAKEAEASNFFKEMPKIFKSFKWMYMVLVPCVAGMIYLGFYAPRGWEIRGVTATVPLAVNLVSHALLPFVLNPSLMIFNY
;
A
#
# COMPACT_ATOMS: atom_id res chain seq x y z
N MET A 1 20.08 -21.96 14.40
CA MET A 1 20.53 -20.83 13.55
C MET A 1 19.47 -20.40 12.54
N SER A 2 18.91 -21.34 11.75
CA SER A 2 17.84 -21.07 10.76
C SER A 2 16.64 -20.25 11.29
N SER A 3 16.08 -20.61 12.45
CA SER A 3 14.94 -19.88 13.04
C SER A 3 15.24 -18.40 13.34
N LYS A 4 16.44 -18.07 13.85
CA LYS A 4 16.82 -16.68 14.15
C LYS A 4 16.96 -15.83 12.87
N ILE A 5 17.55 -16.40 11.83
CA ILE A 5 17.69 -15.74 10.52
C ILE A 5 16.31 -15.50 9.89
N THR A 6 15.42 -16.49 9.99
CA THR A 6 14.04 -16.39 9.48
C THR A 6 13.27 -15.28 10.21
N ILE A 7 13.36 -15.22 11.53
CA ILE A 7 12.74 -14.16 12.34
C ILE A 7 13.31 -12.79 11.98
N LEU A 8 14.62 -12.67 11.79
CA LEU A 8 15.24 -11.41 11.41
C LEU A 8 14.76 -10.94 10.02
N GLY A 9 14.69 -11.84 9.04
CA GLY A 9 14.14 -11.54 7.71
C GLY A 9 12.67 -11.10 7.77
N TYR A 10 11.87 -11.78 8.61
CA TYR A 10 10.47 -11.42 8.84
C TYR A 10 10.33 -10.02 9.44
N ILE A 11 11.10 -9.69 10.48
CA ILE A 11 11.10 -8.34 11.08
C ILE A 11 11.55 -7.30 10.05
N ALA A 12 12.62 -7.56 9.30
CA ALA A 12 13.12 -6.66 8.27
C ALA A 12 12.06 -6.36 7.19
N SER A 13 11.20 -7.33 6.86
CA SER A 13 10.10 -7.12 5.91
C SER A 13 9.10 -6.05 6.40
N TYR A 14 8.80 -6.00 7.70
CA TYR A 14 7.93 -4.96 8.26
C TYR A 14 8.57 -3.58 8.21
N TYR A 15 9.87 -3.46 8.48
CA TYR A 15 10.61 -2.21 8.31
C TYR A 15 10.60 -1.74 6.86
N ALA A 16 10.78 -2.66 5.91
CA ALA A 16 10.72 -2.35 4.49
C ALA A 16 9.34 -1.82 4.09
N ILE A 17 8.25 -2.49 4.49
CA ILE A 17 6.88 -2.03 4.19
C ILE A 17 6.59 -0.69 4.87
N ALA A 18 6.98 -0.51 6.13
CA ALA A 18 6.78 0.75 6.88
C ALA A 18 7.50 1.95 6.25
N SER A 19 8.65 1.72 5.61
CA SER A 19 9.39 2.75 4.89
C SER A 19 8.76 3.15 3.55
N GLY A 20 7.81 2.36 3.04
CA GLY A 20 7.21 2.55 1.72
C GLY A 20 6.59 3.93 1.48
N LEU A 21 5.67 4.37 2.34
CA LEU A 21 5.02 5.68 2.23
C LEU A 21 6.01 6.86 2.35
N PRO A 22 6.82 6.99 3.42
CA PRO A 22 7.74 8.13 3.54
C PRO A 22 8.78 8.17 2.42
N LEU A 23 9.31 7.02 1.98
CA LEU A 23 10.23 6.97 0.85
C LEU A 23 9.54 7.34 -0.46
N THR A 24 8.29 6.91 -0.69
CA THR A 24 7.56 7.28 -1.91
C THR A 24 7.30 8.79 -1.96
N VAL A 25 6.96 9.41 -0.82
CA VAL A 25 6.81 10.86 -0.71
C VAL A 25 8.15 11.57 -1.00
N LEU A 26 9.25 11.09 -0.42
CA LEU A 26 10.58 11.63 -0.70
C LEU A 26 10.94 11.53 -2.19
N ILE A 27 10.71 10.37 -2.78
CA ILE A 27 10.99 10.08 -4.20
C ILE A 27 10.16 10.98 -5.12
N TYR A 28 8.91 11.30 -4.76
CA TYR A 28 8.08 12.22 -5.52
C TYR A 28 8.73 13.60 -5.67
N PHE A 29 9.27 14.16 -4.58
CA PHE A 29 9.97 15.45 -4.62
C PHE A 29 11.33 15.35 -5.31
N LEU A 30 12.10 14.29 -5.04
CA LEU A 30 13.42 14.11 -5.66
C LEU A 30 13.32 14.00 -7.18
N ILE A 31 12.43 13.14 -7.69
CA ILE A 31 12.26 12.95 -9.13
C ILE A 31 11.49 14.10 -9.77
N GLY A 32 10.58 14.72 -9.02
CA GLY A 32 9.81 15.87 -9.50
C GLY A 32 10.67 17.10 -9.76
N TRP A 33 11.53 17.47 -8.80
CA TRP A 33 12.34 18.70 -8.89
C TRP A 33 13.74 18.49 -9.47
N PHE A 34 14.34 17.31 -9.33
CA PHE A 34 15.72 17.04 -9.77
C PHE A 34 15.79 16.03 -10.93
N ASN A 35 14.72 15.95 -11.73
CA ASN A 35 14.68 15.09 -12.92
C ASN A 35 15.86 15.39 -13.87
N GLY A 36 16.58 14.37 -14.33
CA GLY A 36 17.77 14.53 -15.19
C GLY A 36 19.10 14.75 -14.45
N ALA A 37 19.08 15.40 -13.28
CA ALA A 37 20.29 15.53 -12.44
C ALA A 37 20.61 14.22 -11.68
N LEU A 38 19.57 13.44 -11.39
CA LEU A 38 19.65 12.17 -10.66
C LEU A 38 19.75 10.93 -11.57
N ASP A 39 19.67 11.08 -12.89
CA ASP A 39 19.61 9.94 -13.83
C ASP A 39 20.84 9.01 -13.78
N LYS A 40 22.00 9.52 -13.34
CA LYS A 40 23.21 8.71 -13.10
C LYS A 40 23.11 7.80 -11.87
N PHE A 41 22.28 8.16 -10.89
CA PHE A 41 22.21 7.49 -9.59
C PHE A 41 20.84 6.84 -9.32
N TYR A 42 19.83 7.17 -10.12
CA TYR A 42 18.46 6.69 -9.95
C TYR A 42 17.98 5.98 -11.21
N MET A 43 17.62 4.70 -11.08
CA MET A 43 16.74 4.11 -12.10
C MET A 43 15.39 4.81 -12.06
N GLN A 44 14.81 5.10 -13.23
CA GLN A 44 13.49 5.71 -13.30
C GLN A 44 12.49 4.89 -12.46
N SER A 45 11.91 5.51 -11.43
CA SER A 45 10.93 4.86 -10.53
C SER A 45 9.78 4.21 -11.26
N TRP A 46 9.44 4.71 -12.43
CA TRP A 46 8.46 4.10 -13.34
C TRP A 46 8.85 2.69 -13.79
N ASN A 47 10.10 2.48 -14.19
CA ASN A 47 10.57 1.18 -14.65
C ASN A 47 10.60 0.17 -13.50
N VAL A 48 11.00 0.64 -12.31
CA VAL A 48 10.94 -0.18 -11.09
C VAL A 48 9.50 -0.54 -10.76
N PHE A 49 8.59 0.44 -10.75
CA PHE A 49 7.17 0.22 -10.49
C PHE A 49 6.55 -0.78 -11.48
N LEU A 50 6.77 -0.60 -12.78
CA LEU A 50 6.30 -1.53 -13.81
C LEU A 50 6.91 -2.93 -13.64
N GLY A 51 8.22 -3.01 -13.37
CA GLY A 51 8.89 -4.28 -13.09
C GLY A 51 8.27 -5.01 -11.91
N LEU A 52 7.98 -4.29 -10.82
CA LEU A 52 7.32 -4.85 -9.65
C LEU A 52 5.92 -5.40 -9.99
N LEU A 53 5.14 -4.64 -10.76
CA LEU A 53 3.78 -5.01 -11.15
C LEU A 53 3.79 -6.26 -12.05
N VAL A 54 4.61 -6.26 -13.10
CA VAL A 54 4.68 -7.37 -14.07
C VAL A 54 5.25 -8.64 -13.44
N VAL A 55 6.35 -8.53 -12.69
CA VAL A 55 7.05 -9.70 -12.14
C VAL A 55 6.33 -10.24 -10.91
N PHE A 56 6.10 -9.41 -9.88
CA PHE A 56 5.55 -9.92 -8.64
C PHE A 56 4.04 -10.14 -8.72
N SER A 57 3.30 -9.22 -9.37
CA SER A 57 1.84 -9.34 -9.45
C SER A 57 1.40 -10.17 -10.66
N GLY A 58 2.10 -10.10 -11.80
CA GLY A 58 1.82 -10.93 -12.96
C GLY A 58 2.41 -12.33 -12.84
N MET A 59 3.74 -12.44 -12.97
CA MET A 59 4.42 -13.74 -13.02
C MET A 59 4.29 -14.53 -11.71
N GLY A 60 4.28 -13.87 -10.55
CA GLY A 60 4.07 -14.53 -9.25
C GLY A 60 2.75 -15.32 -9.20
N ASN A 61 1.66 -14.74 -9.68
CA ASN A 61 0.35 -15.40 -9.74
C ASN A 61 0.30 -16.55 -10.75
N ILE A 62 1.02 -16.43 -11.87
CA ILE A 62 1.17 -17.50 -12.86
C ILE A 62 1.96 -18.68 -12.26
N CYS A 63 3.09 -18.40 -11.63
CA CYS A 63 3.91 -19.42 -10.98
C CYS A 63 3.14 -20.15 -9.88
N LEU A 64 2.36 -19.43 -9.08
CA LEU A 64 1.51 -20.03 -8.05
C LEU A 64 0.43 -20.95 -8.67
N ALA A 65 -0.19 -20.54 -9.77
CA ALA A 65 -1.18 -21.37 -10.46
C ALA A 65 -0.55 -22.65 -11.04
N VAL A 66 0.65 -22.55 -11.62
CA VAL A 66 1.39 -23.72 -12.10
C VAL A 66 1.76 -24.65 -10.95
N LEU A 67 2.20 -24.11 -9.81
CA LEU A 67 2.52 -24.91 -8.63
C LEU A 67 1.30 -25.69 -8.13
N ARG A 68 0.15 -25.02 -7.95
CA ARG A 68 -1.11 -25.64 -7.51
C ARG A 68 -1.59 -26.73 -8.48
N TYR A 69 -1.44 -26.48 -9.77
CA TYR A 69 -1.73 -27.48 -10.80
C TYR A 69 -0.81 -28.71 -10.68
N ARG A 70 0.49 -28.50 -10.46
CA ARG A 70 1.46 -29.61 -10.31
C ARG A 70 1.28 -30.41 -9.02
N LEU A 71 0.80 -29.77 -7.96
CA LEU A 71 0.47 -30.44 -6.69
C LEU A 71 -0.89 -31.18 -6.75
N GLY A 72 -1.64 -31.05 -7.85
CA GLY A 72 -2.95 -31.66 -8.01
C GLY A 72 -4.06 -31.00 -7.17
N GLU A 73 -3.83 -29.80 -6.64
CA GLU A 73 -4.80 -29.10 -5.79
C GLU A 73 -5.98 -28.54 -6.59
N LYS A 74 -5.72 -27.96 -7.77
CA LYS A 74 -6.72 -27.34 -8.65
C LYS A 74 -6.30 -27.40 -10.12
N ALA A 75 -7.26 -27.30 -11.03
CA ALA A 75 -6.99 -27.11 -12.45
C ALA A 75 -6.25 -25.78 -12.69
N LEU A 76 -5.45 -25.72 -13.75
CA LEU A 76 -4.59 -24.56 -14.04
C LEU A 76 -5.41 -23.28 -14.27
N MET A 77 -6.48 -23.36 -15.06
CA MET A 77 -7.30 -22.19 -15.38
C MET A 77 -8.06 -21.67 -14.15
N ASP A 78 -8.62 -22.58 -13.35
CA ASP A 78 -9.31 -22.22 -12.11
C ASP A 78 -8.34 -21.55 -11.11
N SER A 79 -7.11 -22.06 -11.02
CA SER A 79 -6.07 -21.47 -10.18
C SER A 79 -5.66 -20.07 -10.65
N LEU A 80 -5.53 -19.86 -11.97
CA LEU A 80 -5.21 -18.55 -12.54
C LEU A 80 -6.32 -17.53 -12.25
N LEU A 81 -7.57 -17.89 -12.52
CA LEU A 81 -8.71 -17.01 -12.29
C LEU A 81 -8.83 -16.64 -10.81
N GLU A 82 -8.63 -17.61 -9.91
CA GLU A 82 -8.65 -17.35 -8.47
C GLU A 82 -7.52 -16.42 -8.03
N ASN A 83 -6.29 -16.66 -8.49
CA ASN A 83 -5.12 -15.86 -8.13
C ASN A 83 -5.29 -14.39 -8.57
N PHE A 84 -5.68 -14.16 -9.83
CA PHE A 84 -5.89 -12.80 -10.34
C PHE A 84 -7.13 -12.11 -9.76
N LYS A 85 -8.17 -12.87 -9.39
CA LYS A 85 -9.35 -12.32 -8.69
C LYS A 85 -8.98 -11.65 -7.37
N TRP A 86 -8.03 -12.22 -6.62
CA TRP A 86 -7.60 -11.68 -5.32
C TRP A 86 -6.51 -10.62 -5.43
N MET A 87 -5.86 -10.48 -6.59
CA MET A 87 -4.77 -9.53 -6.81
C MET A 87 -5.13 -8.08 -6.43
N PRO A 88 -6.31 -7.52 -6.79
CA PRO A 88 -6.65 -6.14 -6.43
C PRO A 88 -6.74 -5.94 -4.91
N MET A 89 -7.32 -6.89 -4.17
CA MET A 89 -7.41 -6.83 -2.71
C MET A 89 -6.02 -6.88 -2.08
N TYR A 90 -5.12 -7.74 -2.58
CA TYR A 90 -3.74 -7.78 -2.12
C TYR A 90 -2.97 -6.48 -2.43
N ALA A 91 -3.17 -5.89 -3.61
CA ALA A 91 -2.55 -4.64 -3.98
C ALA A 91 -2.96 -3.49 -3.04
N ILE A 92 -4.24 -3.37 -2.72
CA ILE A 92 -4.76 -2.38 -1.77
C ILE A 92 -4.24 -2.66 -0.36
N PHE A 93 -4.26 -3.92 0.08
CA PHE A 93 -3.78 -4.30 1.40
C PHE A 93 -2.29 -3.96 1.58
N PHE A 94 -1.41 -4.52 0.75
CA PHE A 94 0.03 -4.27 0.87
C PHE A 94 0.41 -2.82 0.56
N GLY A 95 -0.30 -2.17 -0.37
CA GLY A 95 -0.11 -0.76 -0.67
C GLY A 95 -0.54 0.18 0.47
N GLY A 96 -1.55 -0.20 1.26
CA GLY A 96 -2.12 0.62 2.34
C GLY A 96 -1.57 0.33 3.75
N LEU A 97 -0.73 -0.69 3.92
CA LEU A 97 -0.19 -1.08 5.23
C LEU A 97 0.88 -0.13 5.77
N SER A 98 1.57 0.59 4.89
CA SER A 98 2.82 1.30 5.22
C SER A 98 2.66 2.30 6.37
N PHE A 99 1.61 3.13 6.35
CA PHE A 99 1.33 4.10 7.41
C PHE A 99 1.15 3.45 8.80
N HIS A 100 0.41 2.35 8.86
CA HIS A 100 0.08 1.66 10.11
C HIS A 100 1.30 1.00 10.74
N LEU A 101 2.14 0.38 9.90
CA LEU A 101 3.41 -0.21 10.35
C LEU A 101 4.39 0.88 10.78
N ASN A 102 4.43 2.01 10.08
CA ASN A 102 5.26 3.14 10.46
C ASN A 102 4.91 3.67 11.85
N LEU A 103 3.61 3.87 12.13
CA LEU A 103 3.14 4.25 13.47
C LEU A 103 3.61 3.27 14.55
N SER A 104 3.52 1.97 14.26
CA SER A 104 3.90 0.90 15.19
C SER A 104 5.40 0.90 15.48
N ILE A 105 6.21 1.05 14.44
CA ILE A 105 7.67 1.08 14.55
C ILE A 105 8.14 2.35 15.25
N LEU A 106 7.57 3.52 14.92
CA LEU A 106 7.90 4.77 15.59
C LEU A 106 7.50 4.74 17.06
N ALA A 107 6.33 4.18 17.40
CA ALA A 107 5.94 4.01 18.79
C ALA A 107 6.94 3.13 19.55
N HIS A 108 7.40 2.04 18.94
CA HIS A 108 8.44 1.20 19.52
C HIS A 108 9.78 1.94 19.73
N LEU A 109 10.26 2.65 18.71
CA LEU A 109 11.54 3.38 18.76
C LEU A 109 11.52 4.54 19.76
N LEU A 110 10.38 5.21 19.89
CA LEU A 110 10.19 6.35 20.80
C LEU A 110 9.69 5.93 22.18
N SER A 111 9.60 4.63 22.47
CA SER A 111 9.06 4.09 23.73
C SER A 111 7.67 4.62 24.09
N ILE A 112 6.84 4.89 23.08
CA ILE A 112 5.44 5.27 23.25
C ILE A 112 4.63 3.99 23.51
N ASN A 113 3.86 3.99 24.61
CA ASN A 113 2.98 2.87 24.92
C ASN A 113 1.86 2.81 23.88
N MET A 114 1.87 1.76 23.06
CA MET A 114 0.84 1.46 22.08
C MET A 114 0.22 0.11 22.44
N GLU A 115 -1.07 0.13 22.75
CA GLU A 115 -1.83 -1.06 23.10
C GLU A 115 -2.55 -1.62 21.87
N TRP A 116 -2.54 -2.94 21.74
CA TRP A 116 -3.27 -3.65 20.69
C TRP A 116 -4.59 -4.16 21.27
N GLY A 117 -5.71 -3.65 20.76
CA GLY A 117 -7.03 -4.13 21.16
C GLY A 117 -7.24 -5.60 20.76
N ALA A 118 -8.00 -6.35 21.56
CA ALA A 118 -8.41 -7.70 21.20
C ALA A 118 -9.37 -7.65 20.01
N THR A 119 -9.16 -8.52 19.00
CA THR A 119 -10.09 -8.66 17.89
C THR A 119 -11.46 -9.09 18.41
N ALA A 120 -12.51 -8.31 18.11
CA ALA A 120 -13.87 -8.68 18.45
C ALA A 120 -14.24 -9.98 17.73
N LYS A 121 -14.66 -11.00 18.51
CA LYS A 121 -15.01 -12.32 17.97
C LYS A 121 -16.41 -12.34 17.35
N GLU A 122 -17.31 -11.51 17.86
CA GLU A 122 -18.67 -11.36 17.38
C GLU A 122 -18.73 -10.21 16.38
N ALA A 123 -19.24 -10.49 15.18
CA ALA A 123 -19.51 -9.45 14.20
C ALA A 123 -20.79 -8.71 14.62
N GLU A 124 -20.65 -7.46 15.07
CA GLU A 124 -21.83 -6.62 15.31
C GLU A 124 -22.53 -6.34 13.97
N ALA A 125 -23.85 -6.57 13.93
CA ALA A 125 -24.66 -6.19 12.79
C ALA A 125 -24.56 -4.67 12.58
N SER A 126 -23.90 -4.28 11.50
CA SER A 126 -23.71 -2.89 11.10
C SER A 126 -24.25 -2.67 9.69
N ASN A 127 -24.37 -1.41 9.30
CA ASN A 127 -24.80 -1.02 7.96
C ASN A 127 -23.88 0.08 7.42
N PHE A 128 -24.01 0.38 6.13
CA PHE A 128 -23.17 1.36 5.45
C PHE A 128 -23.05 2.69 6.21
N PHE A 129 -24.17 3.25 6.67
CA PHE A 129 -24.21 4.55 7.34
C PHE A 129 -23.58 4.54 8.74
N LYS A 130 -23.58 3.40 9.45
CA LYS A 130 -22.91 3.26 10.74
C LYS A 130 -21.40 3.07 10.59
N GLU A 131 -20.96 2.37 9.55
CA GLU A 131 -19.54 2.07 9.32
C GLU A 131 -18.75 3.27 8.78
N MET A 132 -19.36 4.11 7.94
CA MET A 132 -18.69 5.26 7.36
C MET A 132 -18.09 6.23 8.40
N PRO A 133 -18.84 6.71 9.42
CA PRO A 133 -18.27 7.55 10.48
C PRO A 133 -17.23 6.84 11.33
N LYS A 134 -17.41 5.53 11.59
CA LYS A 134 -16.43 4.72 12.34
C LYS A 134 -15.09 4.68 11.63
N ILE A 135 -15.09 4.49 10.31
CA ILE A 135 -13.86 4.50 9.50
C ILE A 135 -13.13 5.82 9.66
N PHE A 136 -13.80 6.96 9.44
CA PHE A 136 -13.13 8.25 9.58
C PHE A 136 -12.63 8.52 11.00
N LYS A 137 -13.33 8.05 12.03
CA LYS A 137 -12.89 8.18 13.43
C LYS A 137 -11.66 7.32 13.74
N SER A 138 -11.64 6.07 13.27
CA SER A 138 -10.54 5.12 13.51
C SER A 138 -9.29 5.45 12.70
N PHE A 139 -9.47 5.85 11.44
CA PHE A 139 -8.39 6.13 10.48
C PHE A 139 -8.07 7.64 10.37
N LYS A 140 -8.55 8.47 11.30
CA LYS A 140 -8.40 9.93 11.26
C LYS A 140 -6.95 10.40 11.05
N TRP A 141 -5.99 9.75 11.70
CA TRP A 141 -4.58 10.12 11.62
C TRP A 141 -3.99 9.80 10.25
N MET A 142 -4.43 8.70 9.63
CA MET A 142 -4.04 8.37 8.27
C MET A 142 -4.56 9.43 7.31
N TYR A 143 -5.86 9.75 7.35
CA TYR A 143 -6.44 10.78 6.48
C TYR A 143 -5.85 12.18 6.73
N MET A 144 -5.47 12.50 7.96
CA MET A 144 -4.78 13.74 8.30
C MET A 144 -3.42 13.86 7.57
N VAL A 145 -2.75 12.75 7.27
CA VAL A 145 -1.50 12.75 6.48
C VAL A 145 -1.79 12.68 4.98
N LEU A 146 -2.74 11.84 4.56
CA LEU A 146 -3.05 11.66 3.13
C LEU A 146 -3.61 12.93 2.48
N VAL A 147 -4.51 13.66 3.16
CA VAL A 147 -5.17 14.84 2.58
C VAL A 147 -4.16 15.93 2.20
N PRO A 148 -3.21 16.34 3.07
CA PRO A 148 -2.13 17.24 2.68
C PRO A 148 -1.25 16.73 1.55
N CYS A 149 -0.93 15.42 1.51
CA CYS A 149 -0.16 14.84 0.41
C CYS A 149 -0.90 14.98 -0.92
N VAL A 150 -2.19 14.63 -0.97
CA VAL A 150 -3.03 14.78 -2.18
C VAL A 150 -3.15 16.25 -2.59
N ALA A 151 -3.43 17.14 -1.63
CA ALA A 151 -3.50 18.57 -1.89
C ALA A 151 -2.18 19.14 -2.44
N GLY A 152 -1.05 18.70 -1.87
CA GLY A 152 0.29 19.06 -2.34
C GLY A 152 0.55 18.56 -3.76
N MET A 153 0.15 17.34 -4.10
CA MET A 153 0.26 16.82 -5.48
C MET A 153 -0.57 17.65 -6.46
N ILE A 154 -1.81 17.99 -6.12
CA ILE A 154 -2.68 18.81 -6.97
C ILE A 154 -2.08 20.22 -7.14
N TYR A 155 -1.62 20.84 -6.05
CA TYR A 155 -0.98 22.15 -6.10
C TYR A 155 0.26 22.15 -7.02
N LEU A 156 1.16 21.19 -6.83
CA LEU A 156 2.40 21.09 -7.61
C LEU A 156 2.15 20.67 -9.06
N GLY A 157 1.04 20.00 -9.38
CA GLY A 157 0.69 19.63 -10.75
C GLY A 157 0.05 20.74 -11.59
N PHE A 158 -0.68 21.67 -10.94
CA PHE A 158 -1.55 22.64 -11.64
C PHE A 158 -1.31 24.11 -11.29
N TYR A 159 -0.83 24.42 -10.10
CA TYR A 159 -0.86 25.79 -9.56
C TYR A 159 0.52 26.32 -9.14
N ALA A 160 1.52 25.46 -9.01
CA ALA A 160 2.88 25.86 -8.64
C ALA A 160 3.51 26.80 -9.68
N PRO A 161 4.38 27.73 -9.26
CA PRO A 161 5.11 28.59 -10.19
C PRO A 161 6.07 27.77 -11.06
N ARG A 162 6.39 28.32 -12.24
CA ARG A 162 7.33 27.70 -13.18
C ARG A 162 8.64 27.34 -12.47
N GLY A 163 9.07 26.09 -12.66
CA GLY A 163 10.27 25.52 -12.02
C GLY A 163 9.99 24.71 -10.74
N TRP A 164 8.82 24.87 -10.12
CA TRP A 164 8.39 24.07 -8.95
C TRP A 164 7.31 23.05 -9.27
N GLU A 165 6.80 23.08 -10.51
CA GLU A 165 5.77 22.16 -10.99
C GLU A 165 6.27 20.71 -11.05
N ILE A 166 5.45 19.76 -10.62
CA ILE A 166 5.70 18.32 -10.75
C ILE A 166 4.58 17.72 -11.59
N ARG A 167 4.87 17.54 -12.89
CA ARG A 167 3.92 17.00 -13.88
C ARG A 167 4.32 15.64 -14.43
N GLY A 168 5.49 15.14 -14.05
CA GLY A 168 6.02 13.88 -14.53
C GLY A 168 5.21 12.69 -14.02
N VAL A 169 4.75 11.85 -14.96
CA VAL A 169 4.04 10.58 -14.66
C VAL A 169 4.92 9.66 -13.79
N THR A 170 6.22 9.67 -14.03
CA THR A 170 7.22 8.85 -13.34
C THR A 170 7.30 9.13 -11.83
N ALA A 171 7.10 10.38 -11.41
CA ALA A 171 7.04 10.77 -10.00
C ALA A 171 5.61 10.62 -9.44
N THR A 172 4.61 11.02 -10.22
CA THR A 172 3.22 11.17 -9.76
C THR A 172 2.52 9.84 -9.53
N VAL A 173 2.65 8.87 -10.45
CA VAL A 173 1.88 7.62 -10.39
C VAL A 173 2.22 6.76 -9.17
N PRO A 174 3.51 6.50 -8.83
CA PRO A 174 3.83 5.70 -7.65
C PRO A 174 3.25 6.27 -6.36
N LEU A 175 3.34 7.59 -6.16
CA LEU A 175 2.76 8.23 -4.98
C LEU A 175 1.23 8.19 -5.01
N ALA A 176 0.60 8.44 -6.15
CA ALA A 176 -0.86 8.36 -6.29
C ALA A 176 -1.39 6.95 -5.95
N VAL A 177 -0.77 5.90 -6.48
CA VAL A 177 -1.15 4.50 -6.19
C VAL A 177 -0.99 4.20 -4.69
N ASN A 178 0.09 4.68 -4.08
CA ASN A 178 0.34 4.49 -2.65
C ASN A 178 -0.73 5.20 -1.79
N LEU A 179 -1.02 6.48 -2.06
CA LEU A 179 -2.04 7.26 -1.34
C LEU A 179 -3.45 6.68 -1.53
N VAL A 180 -3.80 6.28 -2.76
CA VAL A 180 -5.09 5.65 -3.07
C VAL A 180 -5.23 4.31 -2.35
N SER A 181 -4.18 3.49 -2.31
CA SER A 181 -4.20 2.21 -1.60
C SER A 181 -4.46 2.41 -0.10
N HIS A 182 -3.81 3.38 0.53
CA HIS A 182 -4.09 3.74 1.93
C HIS A 182 -5.51 4.25 2.11
N ALA A 183 -5.99 5.14 1.22
CA ALA A 183 -7.33 5.70 1.31
C ALA A 183 -8.43 4.63 1.15
N LEU A 184 -8.23 3.65 0.26
CA LEU A 184 -9.18 2.58 -0.04
C LEU A 184 -9.16 1.43 0.96
N LEU A 185 -8.04 1.18 1.64
CA LEU A 185 -7.87 0.07 2.59
C LEU A 185 -9.04 -0.10 3.57
N PRO A 186 -9.49 0.93 4.32
CA PRO A 186 -10.57 0.75 5.29
C PRO A 186 -11.96 0.59 4.66
N PHE A 187 -12.13 0.90 3.38
CA PHE A 187 -13.40 0.74 2.67
C PHE A 187 -13.49 -0.62 1.98
N VAL A 188 -12.49 -0.94 1.16
CA VAL A 188 -12.46 -2.15 0.33
C VAL A 188 -12.21 -3.40 1.15
N LEU A 189 -11.61 -3.29 2.34
CA LEU A 189 -11.35 -4.45 3.20
C LEU A 189 -12.32 -4.53 4.40
N ASN A 190 -13.43 -3.75 4.39
CA ASN A 190 -14.47 -3.83 5.41
C ASN A 190 -15.65 -4.70 4.91
N PRO A 191 -15.85 -5.92 5.44
CA PRO A 191 -16.93 -6.81 5.00
C PRO A 191 -18.33 -6.19 5.17
N SER A 192 -18.53 -5.39 6.22
CA SER A 192 -19.82 -4.74 6.52
C SER A 192 -20.20 -3.67 5.49
N LEU A 193 -19.22 -3.16 4.72
CA LEU A 193 -19.47 -2.27 3.58
C LEU A 193 -19.64 -3.01 2.25
N MET A 194 -19.06 -4.21 2.14
CA MET A 194 -19.11 -5.02 0.93
C MET A 194 -20.41 -5.83 0.80
N ILE A 195 -21.03 -6.17 1.93
CA ILE A 195 -22.33 -6.81 1.98
C ILE A 195 -23.35 -5.66 2.06
N PHE A 196 -23.97 -5.33 0.92
CA PHE A 196 -25.04 -4.32 0.83
C PHE A 196 -26.33 -4.81 1.51
N ASN A 197 -26.28 -5.07 2.81
CA ASN A 197 -27.45 -5.30 3.65
C ASN A 197 -27.95 -3.93 4.14
N TYR A 198 -29.04 -3.46 3.57
CA TYR A 198 -29.76 -2.25 3.99
C TYR A 198 -30.82 -2.59 5.05
#